data_AF-A0A943KEQ5-F1
#
_entry.id   AF-A0A943KEQ5-F1
#
_cell.length_a   1.000
_cell.length_b   1.000
_cell.length_c   1.000
_cell.angle_alpha   90.00
_cell.angle_beta   90.00
_cell.angle_gamma   90.00
#
_symmetry.space_group_name_H-M   'P 1'
#
loop_
_entity.id
_entity.type
_entity.pdbx_description
1 polymer ?
#
loop_
_entity_poly.entity_id
_entity_poly.type
_entity_poly.pdbx_seq_one_letter_code
_entity_poly.pdbx_strand_id
1 'polypeptide(L)'
;MAMVTIRPYQEKDKQAVHDICIATSSLPVKTQRQRELLLLQYCDYYLEQEPESCFVAADEADRPVGYILCSRDFKAYQQSFLREYLPRMRALSVFRAIGARGEIWFTGRYAARYPSHMHIDMLDGFQRQGIGHRLADALTAHLKGRSQGLMLIVGEGNEKGISFYNQYGFQKIGSAAGALAMGLRLS
;
A
#
# COMPACT_ATOMS: atom_id res chain seq x y z
N MET A 1 -16.03 20.68 -7.31
CA MET A 1 -15.04 19.71 -6.79
C MET A 1 -13.92 19.67 -7.80
N ALA A 2 -12.66 19.79 -7.37
CA ALA A 2 -11.53 19.71 -8.30
C ALA A 2 -11.60 18.36 -9.05
N MET A 3 -11.46 18.39 -10.37
CA MET A 3 -11.45 17.16 -11.14
C MET A 3 -10.21 16.34 -10.80
N VAL A 4 -10.43 15.09 -10.42
CA VAL A 4 -9.35 14.13 -10.11
C VAL A 4 -9.36 13.02 -11.15
N THR A 5 -8.20 12.75 -11.74
CA THR A 5 -7.99 11.69 -12.74
C THR A 5 -7.20 10.54 -12.12
N ILE A 6 -7.62 9.31 -12.37
CA ILE A 6 -6.84 8.13 -12.01
C ILE A 6 -5.98 7.75 -13.20
N ARG A 7 -4.67 7.62 -12.99
CA ARG A 7 -3.72 7.23 -14.04
C ARG A 7 -2.62 6.33 -13.48
N PRO A 8 -1.90 5.58 -14.35
CA PRO A 8 -0.69 4.87 -13.94
C PRO A 8 0.32 5.81 -13.30
N TYR A 9 1.03 5.30 -12.31
CA TYR A 9 2.20 5.94 -11.71
C TYR A 9 3.28 6.19 -12.77
N GLN A 10 3.99 7.31 -12.62
CA GLN A 10 5.17 7.66 -13.40
C GLN A 10 6.31 8.02 -12.44
N GLU A 11 7.57 7.85 -12.85
CA GLU A 11 8.71 8.14 -11.97
C GLU A 11 8.71 9.58 -11.41
N LYS A 12 8.21 10.55 -12.18
CA LYS A 12 8.04 11.95 -11.74
C LYS A 12 7.16 12.09 -10.47
N ASP A 13 6.28 11.12 -10.22
CA ASP A 13 5.36 11.13 -9.08
C ASP A 13 6.02 10.60 -7.80
N LYS A 14 7.24 10.03 -7.85
CA LYS A 14 7.89 9.36 -6.71
C LYS A 14 7.88 10.24 -5.46
N GLN A 15 8.30 11.50 -5.61
CA GLN A 15 8.36 12.43 -4.47
C GLN A 15 6.97 12.72 -3.90
N ALA A 16 5.96 12.94 -4.74
CA ALA A 16 4.60 13.19 -4.29
C ALA A 16 3.99 11.97 -3.57
N VAL A 17 4.24 10.76 -4.08
CA VAL A 17 3.84 9.51 -3.41
C VAL A 17 4.49 9.40 -2.02
N HIS A 18 5.79 9.68 -1.92
CA HIS A 18 6.48 9.67 -0.64
C HIS A 18 5.90 10.71 0.34
N ASP A 19 5.62 11.92 -0.14
CA ASP A 19 5.06 12.99 0.67
C ASP A 19 3.65 12.64 1.17
N ILE A 20 2.82 12.02 0.33
CA ILE A 20 1.50 11.51 0.73
C ILE A 20 1.64 10.43 1.79
N CYS A 21 2.52 9.44 1.60
CA CYS A 21 2.74 8.36 2.57
C CYS A 21 3.15 8.91 3.94
N ILE A 22 4.03 9.91 3.96
CA ILE A 22 4.46 10.58 5.19
C ILE A 22 3.30 11.35 5.82
N ALA A 23 2.50 12.05 5.02
CA ALA A 23 1.37 12.84 5.50
C ALA A 23 0.22 11.99 6.07
N THR A 24 0.03 10.76 5.58
CA THR A 24 -1.03 9.84 6.02
C THR A 24 -0.57 8.82 7.06
N SER A 25 0.73 8.78 7.36
CA SER A 25 1.30 7.85 8.33
C SER A 25 0.79 8.09 9.75
N SER A 26 0.31 7.03 10.39
CA SER A 26 0.02 7.01 11.83
C SER A 26 1.27 6.96 12.71
N LEU A 27 2.43 6.64 12.12
CA LEU A 27 3.72 6.62 12.78
C LEU A 27 4.31 8.03 12.80
N PRO A 28 4.96 8.46 13.90
CA PRO A 28 5.58 9.77 13.97
C PRO A 28 6.76 9.87 13.00
N VAL A 29 6.73 10.88 12.12
CA VAL A 29 7.78 11.14 11.14
C VAL A 29 8.43 12.51 11.41
N LYS A 30 9.37 12.54 12.36
CA LYS A 30 10.07 13.77 12.78
C LYS A 30 11.50 13.86 12.24
N THR A 31 12.15 12.73 12.00
CA THR A 31 13.54 12.67 11.55
C THR A 31 13.66 12.05 10.16
N GLN A 32 14.77 12.35 9.47
CA GLN A 32 15.08 11.75 8.18
C GLN A 32 15.13 10.22 8.25
N ARG A 33 15.73 9.67 9.32
CA ARG A 33 15.76 8.23 9.60
C ARG A 33 14.35 7.62 9.70
N GLN A 34 13.40 8.33 10.30
CA GLN A 34 12.01 7.86 10.39
C GLN A 34 11.30 7.90 9.03
N ARG A 35 11.56 8.93 8.22
CA ARG A 35 11.06 9.05 6.83
C ARG A 35 11.54 7.86 6.01
N GLU A 36 12.84 7.61 5.99
CA GLU A 36 13.43 6.51 5.22
C GLU A 36 12.90 5.15 5.64
N LEU A 37 12.78 4.89 6.95
CA LEU A 37 12.22 3.64 7.45
C LEU A 37 10.75 3.43 7.07
N LEU A 38 9.95 4.50 6.99
CA LEU A 38 8.56 4.43 6.56
C LEU A 38 8.47 4.10 5.06
N LEU A 39 9.22 4.83 4.25
CA LEU A 39 9.21 4.70 2.79
C LEU A 39 9.76 3.34 2.33
N LEU A 40 10.83 2.85 2.96
CA LEU A 40 11.36 1.51 2.73
C LEU A 40 10.31 0.42 2.98
N GLN A 41 9.45 0.61 3.97
CA GLN A 41 8.44 -0.38 4.36
C GLN A 41 7.23 -0.35 3.42
N TYR A 42 6.74 0.83 3.07
CA TYR A 42 5.40 0.99 2.49
C TYR A 42 5.39 1.54 1.06
N CYS A 43 6.51 2.04 0.51
CA CYS A 43 6.56 2.63 -0.82
C CYS A 43 7.64 2.03 -1.73
N ASP A 44 8.90 2.03 -1.29
CA ASP A 44 10.05 1.90 -2.20
C ASP A 44 10.01 0.63 -3.04
N TYR A 45 9.65 -0.52 -2.45
CA TYR A 45 9.51 -1.77 -3.22
C TYR A 45 8.57 -1.61 -4.41
N TYR A 46 7.39 -1.05 -4.20
CA TYR A 46 6.36 -1.01 -5.23
C TYR A 46 6.75 -0.07 -6.37
N LEU A 47 7.32 1.08 -6.02
CA LEU A 47 7.74 2.08 -6.99
C LEU A 47 8.96 1.64 -7.81
N GLU A 48 9.83 0.80 -7.23
CA GLU A 48 11.08 0.37 -7.87
C GLU A 48 10.95 -0.96 -8.61
N GLN A 49 10.14 -1.90 -8.10
CA GLN A 49 10.08 -3.27 -8.62
C GLN A 49 8.81 -3.55 -9.43
N GLU A 50 7.69 -2.89 -9.11
CA GLU A 50 6.40 -3.12 -9.77
C GLU A 50 5.64 -1.81 -10.07
N PRO A 51 6.28 -0.78 -10.66
CA PRO A 51 5.64 0.51 -10.94
C PRO A 51 4.42 0.39 -11.87
N GLU A 52 4.37 -0.65 -12.71
CA GLU A 52 3.23 -0.91 -13.62
C GLU A 52 1.95 -1.32 -12.89
N SER A 53 2.06 -1.73 -11.62
CA SER A 53 0.93 -2.07 -10.74
C SER A 53 0.56 -0.93 -9.79
N CYS A 54 1.14 0.26 -9.98
CA CYS A 54 0.90 1.44 -9.16
C CYS A 54 0.08 2.50 -9.92
N PHE A 55 -0.86 3.14 -9.23
CA PHE A 55 -1.70 4.20 -9.78
C PHE A 55 -1.75 5.39 -8.85
N VAL A 56 -1.92 6.58 -9.41
CA VAL A 56 -2.11 7.82 -8.67
C VAL A 56 -3.45 8.46 -9.01
N ALA A 57 -4.02 9.13 -8.01
CA ALA A 57 -5.09 10.09 -8.20
C ALA A 57 -4.43 11.47 -8.35
N ALA A 58 -4.56 12.08 -9.53
CA ALA A 58 -3.94 13.37 -9.83
C ALA A 58 -4.99 14.48 -9.94
N ASP A 59 -4.69 15.66 -9.39
CA ASP A 59 -5.52 16.85 -9.54
C ASP A 59 -5.43 17.45 -10.97
N GLU A 60 -6.12 18.57 -11.20
CA GLU A 60 -6.15 19.25 -12.50
C GLU A 60 -4.78 19.74 -12.98
N ALA A 61 -3.83 19.94 -12.07
CA ALA A 61 -2.45 20.31 -12.37
C ALA A 61 -1.52 19.08 -12.51
N ASP A 62 -2.11 17.88 -12.64
CA ASP A 62 -1.42 16.59 -12.72
C ASP A 62 -0.57 16.25 -11.48
N ARG A 63 -0.90 16.83 -10.31
CA ARG A 63 -0.20 16.55 -9.05
C ARG A 63 -0.87 15.38 -8.33
N PRO A 64 -0.12 14.34 -7.92
CA PRO A 64 -0.67 13.27 -7.10
C PRO A 64 -1.22 13.79 -5.77
N VAL A 65 -2.44 13.37 -5.44
CA VAL A 65 -3.15 13.67 -4.18
C VAL A 65 -3.58 12.40 -3.41
N GLY A 66 -3.37 11.24 -4.03
CA GLY A 66 -3.52 9.92 -3.46
C GLY A 66 -2.90 8.88 -4.37
N TYR A 67 -2.69 7.68 -3.86
CA TYR A 67 -2.10 6.57 -4.62
C TYR A 67 -2.70 5.23 -4.20
N ILE A 68 -2.53 4.23 -5.07
CA ILE A 68 -2.60 2.82 -4.70
C ILE A 68 -1.38 2.11 -5.28
N LEU A 69 -0.63 1.43 -4.41
CA LEU A 69 0.58 0.69 -4.74
C LEU A 69 0.31 -0.80 -4.60
N CYS A 70 0.83 -1.63 -5.50
CA CYS A 70 0.54 -3.06 -5.46
C CYS A 70 1.73 -3.91 -5.90
N SER A 71 1.94 -5.02 -5.19
CA SER A 71 2.72 -6.17 -5.61
C SER A 71 1.76 -7.22 -6.15
N ARG A 72 2.00 -7.79 -7.32
CA ARG A 72 1.10 -8.81 -7.89
C ARG A 72 1.28 -10.19 -7.28
N ASP A 73 2.51 -10.52 -6.87
CA ASP A 73 2.88 -11.77 -6.22
C ASP A 73 3.64 -11.53 -4.91
N PHE A 74 2.99 -11.81 -3.80
CA PHE A 74 3.52 -11.62 -2.46
C PHE A 74 4.78 -12.46 -2.21
N LYS A 75 4.94 -13.62 -2.85
CA LYS A 75 6.16 -14.43 -2.70
C LYS A 75 7.35 -13.73 -3.36
N ALA A 76 7.14 -13.14 -4.54
CA ALA A 76 8.16 -12.34 -5.22
C ALA A 76 8.51 -11.10 -4.39
N TYR A 77 7.49 -10.38 -3.89
CA TYR A 77 7.68 -9.28 -2.93
C TYR A 77 8.48 -9.71 -1.72
N GLN A 78 8.09 -10.79 -1.05
CA GLN A 78 8.78 -11.27 0.13
C GLN A 78 10.25 -11.58 -0.15
N GLN A 79 10.57 -12.24 -1.27
CA GLN A 79 11.95 -12.57 -1.62
C GLN A 79 12.79 -11.31 -1.85
N SER A 80 12.31 -10.40 -2.69
CA SER A 80 13.00 -9.14 -2.99
C SER A 80 13.09 -8.22 -1.78
N PHE A 81 12.03 -8.10 -0.99
CA PHE A 81 12.00 -7.30 0.23
C PHE A 81 13.03 -7.80 1.24
N LEU A 82 13.08 -9.10 1.51
CA LEU A 82 14.04 -9.69 2.44
C LEU A 82 15.50 -9.55 1.94
N ARG A 83 15.72 -9.55 0.62
CA ARG A 83 17.04 -9.44 0.01
C ARG A 83 17.56 -8.00 -0.03
N GLU A 84 16.72 -7.03 -0.40
CA GLU A 84 17.17 -5.68 -0.79
C GLU A 84 16.74 -4.61 0.20
N TYR A 85 15.51 -4.68 0.72
CA TYR A 85 14.92 -3.62 1.53
C TYR A 85 15.15 -3.86 3.03
N LEU A 86 15.02 -5.10 3.48
CA LEU A 86 15.21 -5.45 4.89
C LEU A 86 16.64 -5.15 5.40
N PRO A 87 17.74 -5.39 4.65
CA PRO A 87 19.08 -4.99 5.09
C PRO A 87 19.24 -3.48 5.23
N ARG A 88 18.68 -2.69 4.30
CA ARG A 88 18.66 -1.21 4.36
C ARG A 88 17.90 -0.73 5.60
N MET A 89 16.73 -1.31 5.86
CA MET A 89 15.98 -1.05 7.09
C MET A 89 16.77 -1.43 8.34
N ARG A 90 17.48 -2.56 8.34
CA ARG A 90 18.26 -3.03 9.49
C ARG A 90 19.43 -2.09 9.81
N ALA A 91 20.09 -1.55 8.78
CA ALA A 91 21.13 -0.54 8.94
C ALA A 91 20.59 0.74 9.61
N LEU A 92 19.34 1.10 9.30
CA LEU A 92 18.66 2.22 9.93
C LEU A 92 18.08 1.86 11.29
N SER A 93 17.52 0.68 11.53
CA SER A 93 16.96 0.26 12.83
C SER A 93 16.68 -1.24 12.84
N VAL A 94 17.43 -1.97 13.68
CA VAL A 94 17.24 -3.42 13.87
C VAL A 94 15.83 -3.74 14.36
N PHE A 95 15.29 -2.95 15.29
CA PHE A 95 13.93 -3.14 15.81
C PHE A 95 12.87 -3.02 14.71
N ARG A 96 12.98 -2.00 13.84
CA ARG A 96 12.04 -1.80 12.74
C ARG A 96 12.16 -2.88 11.68
N ALA A 97 13.37 -3.36 11.40
CA ALA A 97 13.57 -4.51 10.52
C ALA A 97 12.97 -5.81 11.09
N ILE A 98 13.06 -6.04 12.41
CA ILE A 98 12.39 -7.20 13.04
C ILE A 98 10.87 -7.08 12.88
N GLY A 99 10.31 -5.89 13.13
CA GLY A 99 8.88 -5.62 12.93
C GLY A 99 8.43 -5.85 11.48
N ALA A 100 9.17 -5.30 10.51
CA ALA A 100 8.94 -5.48 9.08
C ALA A 100 8.91 -6.96 8.68
N ARG A 101 9.88 -7.74 9.17
CA ARG A 101 9.94 -9.19 8.91
C ARG A 101 8.75 -9.94 9.54
N GLY A 102 8.28 -9.51 10.71
CA GLY A 102 7.09 -10.03 11.35
C GLY A 102 5.81 -9.73 10.56
N GLU A 103 5.67 -8.51 10.05
CA GLU A 103 4.56 -8.10 9.19
C GLU A 103 4.52 -8.94 7.90
N ILE A 104 5.67 -9.09 7.22
CA ILE A 104 5.79 -9.93 6.02
C ILE A 104 5.41 -11.39 6.30
N TRP A 105 5.88 -11.94 7.43
CA TRP A 105 5.51 -13.30 7.82
C TRP A 105 4.00 -13.44 8.07
N PHE A 106 3.39 -12.47 8.76
CA PHE A 106 1.95 -12.46 9.04
C PHE A 106 1.14 -12.39 7.74
N THR A 107 1.46 -11.43 6.86
CA THR A 107 0.79 -11.25 5.57
C THR A 107 0.96 -12.47 4.66
N GLY A 108 2.15 -13.09 4.67
CA GLY A 108 2.45 -14.29 3.88
C GLY A 108 1.57 -15.51 4.17
N ARG A 109 0.91 -15.57 5.34
CA ARG A 109 -0.04 -16.63 5.69
C ARG A 109 -1.24 -16.70 4.74
N TYR A 110 -1.55 -15.61 4.06
CA TYR A 110 -2.73 -15.49 3.19
C TYR A 110 -2.39 -15.48 1.69
N ALA A 111 -1.10 -15.38 1.33
CA ALA A 111 -0.62 -15.22 -0.05
C ALA A 111 -1.08 -16.34 -1.00
N ALA A 112 -1.31 -17.55 -0.50
CA ALA A 112 -1.80 -18.66 -1.33
C ALA A 112 -3.21 -18.43 -1.89
N ARG A 113 -4.05 -17.65 -1.19
CA ARG A 113 -5.41 -17.30 -1.62
C ARG A 113 -5.49 -15.87 -2.18
N TYR A 114 -4.63 -14.99 -1.71
CA TYR A 114 -4.57 -13.57 -2.08
C TYR A 114 -3.13 -13.20 -2.43
N PRO A 115 -2.65 -13.57 -3.64
CA PRO A 115 -1.25 -13.38 -3.98
C PRO A 115 -0.87 -11.91 -4.19
N SER A 116 -1.82 -11.01 -4.50
CA SER A 116 -1.51 -9.59 -4.64
C SER A 116 -1.66 -8.84 -3.32
N HIS A 117 -0.78 -7.88 -3.06
CA HIS A 117 -0.74 -7.10 -1.82
C HIS A 117 -0.64 -5.61 -2.12
N MET A 118 -1.42 -4.77 -1.42
CA MET A 118 -1.49 -3.33 -1.70
C MET A 118 -1.46 -2.42 -0.48
N HIS A 119 -1.14 -1.15 -0.76
CA HIS A 119 -1.34 0.00 0.11
C HIS A 119 -2.07 1.10 -0.65
N ILE A 120 -2.98 1.79 0.02
CA ILE A 120 -3.74 2.92 -0.53
C ILE A 120 -3.75 4.06 0.49
N ASP A 121 -3.40 5.26 0.04
CA ASP A 121 -3.39 6.46 0.87
C ASP A 121 -3.85 7.67 0.05
N MET A 122 -4.43 8.64 0.74
CA MET A 122 -5.00 9.83 0.13
C MET A 122 -5.02 10.99 1.12
N LEU A 123 -4.63 12.17 0.66
CA LEU A 123 -4.64 13.39 1.46
C LEU A 123 -6.06 13.72 1.95
N ASP A 124 -6.16 14.25 3.17
CA ASP A 124 -7.44 14.49 3.86
C ASP A 124 -8.46 15.29 3.04
N GLY A 125 -8.00 16.30 2.29
CA GLY A 125 -8.86 17.14 1.44
C GLY A 125 -9.48 16.43 0.24
N PHE A 126 -9.01 15.21 -0.10
CA PHE A 126 -9.48 14.40 -1.23
C PHE A 126 -10.23 13.14 -0.78
N GLN A 127 -10.32 12.88 0.53
CA GLN A 127 -11.07 11.75 1.07
C GLN A 127 -12.59 11.93 0.94
N ARG A 128 -13.33 10.81 1.02
CA ARG A 128 -14.81 10.73 1.00
C ARG A 128 -15.48 11.29 -0.26
N GLN A 129 -14.76 11.31 -1.38
CA GLN A 129 -15.25 11.78 -2.69
C GLN A 129 -15.32 10.65 -3.73
N GLY A 130 -15.30 9.38 -3.29
CA GLY A 130 -15.28 8.21 -4.18
C GLY A 130 -13.94 7.93 -4.87
N ILE A 131 -12.93 8.79 -4.71
CA ILE A 131 -11.61 8.67 -5.35
C ILE A 131 -10.90 7.37 -4.93
N GLY A 132 -10.98 6.99 -3.65
CA GLY A 132 -10.39 5.73 -3.16
C GLY A 132 -10.96 4.49 -3.85
N HIS A 133 -12.27 4.46 -4.10
CA HIS A 133 -12.89 3.37 -4.87
C HIS A 133 -12.42 3.40 -6.33
N ARG A 134 -12.30 4.57 -6.96
CA ARG A 134 -11.76 4.69 -8.33
C ARG A 134 -10.31 4.21 -8.44
N LEU A 135 -9.47 4.44 -7.42
CA LEU A 135 -8.12 3.87 -7.34
C LEU A 135 -8.16 2.34 -7.23
N ALA A 136 -9.01 1.81 -6.34
CA ALA A 136 -9.20 0.38 -6.18
C ALA A 136 -9.73 -0.27 -7.47
N ASP A 137 -10.64 0.38 -8.20
CA ASP A 137 -11.16 -0.08 -9.49
C ASP A 137 -10.06 -0.16 -10.56
N ALA A 138 -9.20 0.86 -10.64
CA ALA A 138 -8.07 0.84 -11.55
C ALA A 138 -7.12 -0.33 -11.25
N LEU A 139 -6.82 -0.57 -9.97
CA LEU A 139 -5.98 -1.69 -9.56
C LEU A 139 -6.65 -3.04 -9.83
N THR A 140 -7.91 -3.24 -9.45
CA THR A 140 -8.59 -4.52 -9.64
C THR A 140 -8.80 -4.84 -11.12
N ALA A 141 -9.05 -3.82 -11.96
CA ALA A 141 -9.06 -3.97 -13.41
C ALA A 141 -7.68 -4.38 -13.95
N HIS A 142 -6.58 -3.80 -13.43
CA HIS A 142 -5.22 -4.21 -13.77
C HIS A 142 -4.92 -5.65 -13.34
N LEU A 143 -5.39 -6.08 -12.17
CA LEU A 143 -5.15 -7.42 -11.65
C LEU A 143 -6.04 -8.51 -12.26
N LYS A 144 -7.12 -8.13 -12.96
CA LYS A 144 -8.06 -9.08 -13.57
C LYS A 144 -7.34 -10.04 -14.52
N GLY A 145 -7.52 -11.34 -14.32
CA GLY A 145 -6.85 -12.41 -15.07
C GLY A 145 -5.35 -12.58 -14.77
N ARG A 146 -4.78 -11.75 -13.90
CA ARG A 146 -3.36 -11.80 -13.48
C ARG A 146 -3.19 -12.26 -12.02
N SER A 147 -4.24 -12.12 -11.21
CA SER A 147 -4.26 -12.54 -9.81
C SER A 147 -5.65 -13.04 -9.42
N GLN A 148 -5.69 -14.05 -8.55
CA GLN A 148 -6.93 -14.60 -7.98
C GLN A 148 -7.45 -13.81 -6.76
N GLY A 149 -6.64 -12.89 -6.22
CA GLY A 149 -7.00 -12.20 -5.00
C GLY A 149 -6.01 -11.12 -4.57
N LEU A 150 -6.55 -10.09 -3.94
CA LEU A 150 -5.86 -8.93 -3.43
C LEU A 150 -6.01 -8.89 -1.90
N MET A 151 -4.94 -8.61 -1.17
CA MET A 151 -4.95 -8.44 0.27
C MET A 151 -4.24 -7.17 0.71
N LEU A 152 -4.50 -6.78 1.95
CA LEU A 152 -3.88 -5.66 2.64
C LEU A 152 -3.83 -5.92 4.14
N ILE A 153 -2.96 -5.19 4.82
CA ILE A 153 -2.94 -5.08 6.27
C ILE A 153 -3.39 -3.68 6.68
N VAL A 154 -4.30 -3.60 7.65
CA VAL A 154 -4.78 -2.36 8.24
C VAL A 154 -4.72 -2.47 9.77
N GLY A 155 -4.41 -1.38 10.48
CA GLY A 155 -4.47 -1.40 11.94
C GLY A 155 -5.89 -1.64 12.44
N GLU A 156 -6.06 -2.48 13.46
CA GLU A 156 -7.39 -2.84 14.02
C GLU A 156 -8.15 -1.62 14.55
N GLY A 157 -7.45 -0.58 15.01
CA GLY A 157 -8.05 0.69 15.43
C GLY A 157 -8.42 1.66 14.30
N ASN A 158 -8.08 1.36 13.04
CA ASN A 158 -8.41 2.23 11.90
C ASN A 158 -9.82 1.93 11.36
N GLU A 159 -10.84 2.28 12.14
CA GLU A 159 -12.25 2.03 11.81
C GLU A 159 -12.65 2.64 10.45
N LYS A 160 -12.11 3.82 10.11
CA LYS A 160 -12.36 4.49 8.83
C LYS A 160 -11.84 3.68 7.65
N GLY A 161 -10.59 3.21 7.74
CA GLY A 161 -9.98 2.36 6.72
C GLY A 161 -10.72 1.02 6.58
N ILE A 162 -11.04 0.37 7.71
CA ILE A 162 -11.78 -0.89 7.73
C ILE A 162 -13.15 -0.73 7.06
N SER A 163 -13.87 0.36 7.37
CA SER A 163 -15.16 0.67 6.73
C SER A 163 -15.03 0.86 5.22
N PHE A 164 -14.00 1.61 4.77
CA PHE A 164 -13.69 1.76 3.34
C PHE A 164 -13.48 0.40 2.66
N TYR A 165 -12.65 -0.48 3.23
CA TYR A 165 -12.38 -1.80 2.66
C TYR A 165 -13.62 -2.69 2.62
N ASN A 166 -14.44 -2.69 3.68
CA ASN A 166 -15.71 -3.43 3.72
C ASN A 166 -16.69 -2.93 2.64
N GLN A 167 -16.81 -1.61 2.46
CA GLN A 167 -17.69 -1.02 1.44
C GLN A 167 -17.27 -1.38 0.02
N TYR A 168 -15.96 -1.52 -0.23
CA TYR A 168 -15.46 -1.98 -1.52
C TYR A 168 -15.66 -3.49 -1.75
N GLY A 169 -15.76 -4.28 -0.67
CA GLY A 169 -15.99 -5.73 -0.74
C GLY A 169 -14.85 -6.60 -0.21
N PHE A 170 -13.83 -6.02 0.42
CA PHE A 170 -12.84 -6.80 1.17
C PHE A 170 -13.49 -7.44 2.41
N GLN A 171 -12.97 -8.60 2.80
CA GLN A 171 -13.41 -9.33 3.98
C GLN A 171 -12.25 -9.54 4.95
N LYS A 172 -12.53 -9.57 6.26
CA LYS A 172 -11.53 -9.98 7.27
C LYS A 172 -11.11 -11.42 7.01
N ILE A 173 -9.80 -11.64 6.85
CA ILE A 173 -9.20 -12.98 6.64
C ILE A 173 -8.31 -13.41 7.81
N GLY A 174 -7.95 -12.48 8.70
CA GLY A 174 -7.35 -12.79 9.99
C GLY A 174 -6.85 -11.55 10.72
N SER A 175 -6.33 -11.72 11.93
CA SER A 175 -5.70 -10.65 12.69
C SER A 175 -4.59 -11.16 13.60
N ALA A 176 -3.67 -10.28 13.95
CA ALA A 176 -2.61 -10.53 14.93
C ALA A 176 -2.05 -9.20 15.46
N ALA A 177 -1.81 -9.12 16.77
CA ALA A 177 -1.08 -8.02 17.41
C ALA A 177 -1.51 -6.60 16.99
N GLY A 178 -2.82 -6.34 16.93
CA GLY A 178 -3.35 -5.02 16.54
C GLY A 178 -3.41 -4.77 15.03
N ALA A 179 -3.08 -5.77 14.21
CA ALA A 179 -3.17 -5.72 12.75
C ALA A 179 -4.28 -6.65 12.23
N LEU A 180 -5.03 -6.15 11.25
CA LEU A 180 -6.11 -6.85 10.56
C LEU A 180 -5.70 -7.12 9.12
N ALA A 181 -5.70 -8.39 8.72
CA ALA A 181 -5.59 -8.78 7.32
C ALA A 181 -6.97 -8.79 6.68
N MET A 182 -7.11 -8.12 5.54
CA MET A 182 -8.33 -8.13 4.73
C MET A 182 -8.02 -8.60 3.31
N GLY A 183 -8.96 -9.32 2.70
CA GLY A 183 -8.81 -9.91 1.37
C GLY A 183 -10.04 -9.74 0.48
N LEU A 184 -9.79 -9.55 -0.82
CA LEU A 184 -10.76 -9.47 -1.90
C LEU A 184 -10.44 -10.55 -2.93
N ARG A 185 -11.43 -11.35 -3.33
CA ARG A 185 -11.28 -12.31 -4.44
C ARG A 185 -11.47 -11.59 -5.76
N LEU A 186 -10.59 -11.87 -6.72
CA LEU A 186 -10.62 -11.35 -8.08
C LEU A 186 -10.96 -12.51 -9.01
N SER A 187 -12.24 -12.83 -9.10
CA SER A 187 -12.78 -13.83 -10.03
C SER A 187 -12.78 -13.32 -11.46
#